data_AF-V4SL45-F1
#
_entry.id   AF-V4SL45-F1
#
_cell.length_a   1.000
_cell.length_b   1.000
_cell.length_c   1.000
_cell.angle_alpha   90.00
_cell.angle_beta   90.00
_cell.angle_gamma   90.00
#
_symmetry.space_group_name_H-M   'P 1'
#
loop_
_entity.id
_entity.type
_entity.pdbx_description
1 polymer ?
#
loop_
_entity_poly.entity_id
_entity_poly.type
_entity_poly.pdbx_seq_one_letter_code
_entity_poly.pdbx_strand_id
1 'polypeptide(L)'
;MNDHNVYQTNNSETEETPEQAQQEREKEMQDDEEELHKLLLPNVHDLPLTPPSAIDFNFVAYFAPDFLKPGHDQFVYRHANGLCVIGLAPTHVAFKDEGGITAVDFNVGKSDRSGFKVTGKRKKNAQHFESNTAVCKVCTNNDSYIVRCCVKGSLLEVNNRLIKQPGLLNSSVRITELLMS
;
A
#
# COMPACT_ATOMS: atom_id res chain seq x y z
N MET A 1 29.47 91.48 -14.42
CA MET A 1 30.34 90.33 -14.72
C MET A 1 29.78 89.11 -14.01
N ASN A 2 29.62 88.01 -14.75
CA ASN A 2 29.13 86.73 -14.28
C ASN A 2 30.10 86.04 -13.31
N ASP A 3 29.54 85.15 -12.50
CA ASP A 3 29.83 83.70 -12.42
C ASP A 3 29.91 83.24 -10.95
N HIS A 4 28.95 82.39 -10.52
CA HIS A 4 29.23 81.06 -9.98
C HIS A 4 27.94 80.25 -9.75
N ASN A 5 27.76 79.34 -10.70
CA ASN A 5 27.02 78.08 -10.76
C ASN A 5 27.07 77.21 -9.49
N VAL A 6 25.96 76.54 -9.09
CA VAL A 6 25.94 75.11 -8.69
C VAL A 6 24.57 74.50 -9.01
N TYR A 7 24.64 73.32 -9.63
CA TYR A 7 23.57 72.42 -10.07
C TYR A 7 22.76 71.76 -8.93
N GLN A 8 21.52 71.41 -9.28
CA GLN A 8 20.70 70.23 -8.91
C GLN A 8 20.95 69.55 -7.55
N THR A 9 19.84 69.28 -6.84
CA THR A 9 19.32 67.90 -6.70
C THR A 9 17.92 67.88 -6.10
N ASN A 10 16.99 67.25 -6.81
CA ASN A 10 15.72 66.79 -6.26
C ASN A 10 16.01 65.59 -5.36
N ASN A 11 16.04 65.77 -4.05
CA ASN A 11 15.84 64.69 -3.07
C ASN A 11 14.76 65.18 -2.11
N SER A 12 13.52 64.70 -2.31
CA SER A 12 12.61 64.53 -1.19
C SER A 12 12.54 63.04 -0.94
N GLU A 13 13.51 62.57 -0.16
CA GLU A 13 13.47 61.30 0.54
C GLU A 13 12.16 61.29 1.34
N THR A 14 11.27 60.35 1.02
CA THR A 14 10.14 60.02 1.89
C THR A 14 10.73 59.47 3.18
N GLU A 15 10.80 60.32 4.22
CA GLU A 15 11.13 59.89 5.57
C GLU A 15 10.01 58.95 6.05
N GLU A 16 10.27 57.64 6.00
CA GLU A 16 9.42 56.63 6.61
C GLU A 16 9.35 56.90 8.11
N THR A 17 8.15 57.25 8.59
CA THR A 17 7.90 57.48 10.01
C THR A 17 8.21 56.20 10.80
N PRO A 18 8.75 56.26 12.04
CA PRO A 18 9.06 55.07 12.84
C PRO A 18 7.88 54.10 13.01
N GLU A 19 6.66 54.64 13.00
CA GLU A 19 5.41 53.87 13.04
C GLU A 19 5.15 53.08 11.75
N GLN A 20 5.55 53.58 10.58
CA GLN A 20 5.42 52.89 9.29
C GLN A 20 6.42 51.74 9.18
N ALA A 21 7.69 51.97 9.54
CA ALA A 21 8.72 50.92 9.56
C ALA A 21 8.42 49.81 10.59
N GLN A 22 7.68 50.14 11.65
CA GLN A 22 7.24 49.16 12.64
C GLN A 22 6.03 48.35 12.15
N GLN A 23 5.07 49.00 11.49
CA GLN A 23 3.95 48.33 10.82
C GLN A 23 4.40 47.41 9.68
N GLU A 24 5.41 47.79 8.91
CA GLU A 24 5.98 46.95 7.85
C GLU A 24 6.67 45.71 8.42
N ARG A 25 7.48 45.84 9.48
CA ARG A 25 8.08 44.69 10.16
C ARG A 25 7.06 43.74 10.76
N GLU A 26 5.99 44.27 11.36
CA GLU A 26 4.90 43.46 11.91
C GLU A 26 4.17 42.71 10.79
N LYS A 27 3.96 43.36 9.64
CA LYS A 27 3.33 42.76 8.47
C LYS A 27 4.21 41.70 7.80
N GLU A 28 5.51 41.95 7.65
CA GLU A 28 6.49 40.97 7.17
C GLU A 28 6.51 39.73 8.05
N MET A 29 6.57 39.90 9.39
CA MET A 29 6.48 38.77 10.32
C MET A 29 5.19 37.97 10.16
N GLN A 30 4.08 38.64 9.88
CA GLN A 30 2.77 38.02 9.73
C GLN A 30 2.64 37.26 8.41
N ASP A 31 3.19 37.82 7.33
CA ASP A 31 3.29 37.17 6.03
C ASP A 31 4.23 35.94 6.09
N ASP A 32 5.36 36.04 6.78
CA ASP A 32 6.30 34.93 7.03
C ASP A 32 5.64 33.81 7.85
N GLU A 33 4.85 34.15 8.87
CA GLU A 33 4.11 33.18 9.69
C GLU A 33 3.03 32.47 8.85
N GLU A 34 2.33 33.19 7.98
CA GLU A 34 1.36 32.60 7.05
C GLU A 34 2.02 31.69 6.00
N GLU A 35 3.18 32.07 5.47
CA GLU A 35 3.95 31.23 4.54
C GLU A 35 4.46 29.97 5.24
N LEU A 36 4.99 30.11 6.45
CA LEU A 36 5.44 28.98 7.27
C LEU A 36 4.26 28.04 7.60
N HIS A 37 3.09 28.58 7.91
CA HIS A 37 1.89 27.77 8.17
C HIS A 37 1.43 27.01 6.92
N LYS A 38 1.51 27.61 5.72
CA LYS A 38 1.23 26.94 4.43
C LYS A 38 2.25 25.85 4.09
N LEU A 39 3.51 26.00 4.50
CA LEU A 39 4.56 25.00 4.30
C LEU A 39 4.45 23.81 5.28
N LEU A 40 4.04 24.07 6.52
CA LEU A 40 4.00 23.05 7.57
C LEU A 40 2.73 22.21 7.58
N LEU A 41 1.59 22.78 7.15
CA LEU A 41 0.30 22.12 7.22
C LEU A 41 -0.25 21.83 5.82
N PRO A 42 -0.59 20.56 5.51
CA PRO A 42 -1.26 20.25 4.26
C PRO A 42 -2.61 20.97 4.20
N ASN A 43 -2.99 21.41 3.01
CA ASN A 43 -4.32 21.99 2.82
C ASN A 43 -5.38 20.93 3.18
N VAL A 44 -6.33 21.30 4.03
CA VAL A 44 -7.39 20.39 4.48
C VAL A 44 -8.21 19.85 3.29
N HIS A 45 -8.32 20.64 2.20
CA HIS A 45 -8.98 20.20 0.96
C HIS A 45 -8.19 19.17 0.16
N ASP A 46 -6.88 19.04 0.40
CA ASP A 46 -6.02 18.04 -0.25
C ASP A 46 -5.95 16.72 0.55
N LEU A 47 -6.52 16.69 1.76
CA LEU A 47 -6.57 15.48 2.58
C LEU A 47 -7.61 14.50 2.02
N PRO A 48 -7.33 13.19 2.02
CA PRO A 48 -8.30 12.21 1.60
C PRO A 48 -9.51 12.22 2.55
N LEU A 49 -10.71 12.14 1.99
CA LEU A 49 -11.98 12.15 2.74
C LEU A 49 -12.04 11.05 3.82
N THR A 50 -11.37 9.93 3.56
CA THR A 50 -11.23 8.83 4.50
C THR A 50 -9.77 8.40 4.55
N PRO A 51 -9.23 8.11 5.75
CA PRO A 51 -7.87 7.59 5.85
C PRO A 51 -7.74 6.27 5.07
N PRO A 52 -6.56 5.99 4.48
CA PRO A 52 -6.32 4.72 3.80
C PRO A 52 -6.45 3.56 4.78
N SER A 53 -6.85 2.39 4.27
CA SER A 53 -6.93 1.20 5.10
C SER A 53 -5.54 0.75 5.57
N ALA A 54 -5.47 -0.05 6.63
CA ALA A 54 -4.21 -0.63 7.08
C ALA A 54 -3.52 -1.46 6.00
N ILE A 55 -4.28 -2.06 5.07
CA ILE A 55 -3.72 -2.81 3.95
C ILE A 55 -3.09 -1.83 2.94
N ASP A 56 -3.84 -0.80 2.52
CA ASP A 56 -3.37 0.16 1.51
C ASP A 56 -2.17 0.97 2.01
N PHE A 57 -2.08 1.21 3.33
CA PHE A 57 -0.95 1.91 3.93
C PHE A 57 0.30 1.03 4.09
N ASN A 58 0.13 -0.22 4.53
CA ASN A 58 1.27 -1.07 4.91
C ASN A 58 1.75 -2.01 3.79
N PHE A 59 0.94 -2.25 2.75
CA PHE A 59 1.24 -3.22 1.70
C PHE A 59 1.18 -2.60 0.32
N VAL A 60 2.12 -3.01 -0.54
CA VAL A 60 2.08 -2.74 -1.98
C VAL A 60 1.48 -3.95 -2.69
N ALA A 61 0.49 -3.70 -3.54
CA ALA A 61 -0.18 -4.74 -4.33
C ALA A 61 0.57 -5.01 -5.64
N TYR A 62 0.89 -6.27 -5.89
CA TYR A 62 1.37 -6.76 -7.17
C TYR A 62 0.39 -7.79 -7.72
N PHE A 63 0.27 -7.88 -9.05
CA PHE A 63 -0.49 -8.93 -9.71
C PHE A 63 0.45 -9.88 -10.43
N ALA A 64 0.16 -11.18 -10.31
CA ALA A 64 0.81 -12.27 -11.01
C ALA A 64 -0.17 -12.80 -12.07
N PRO A 65 -0.17 -12.22 -13.28
CA PRO A 65 -1.07 -12.66 -14.35
C PRO A 65 -0.69 -14.05 -14.86
N ASP A 66 -1.69 -14.86 -15.17
CA ASP A 66 -1.49 -16.17 -15.83
C ASP A 66 -1.67 -16.02 -17.34
N PHE A 67 -0.55 -16.04 -18.07
CA PHE A 67 -0.55 -15.91 -19.53
C PHE A 67 -0.98 -17.17 -20.28
N LEU A 68 -1.01 -18.33 -19.60
CA LEU A 68 -1.44 -19.59 -20.21
C LEU A 68 -2.94 -19.79 -20.04
N LYS A 69 -3.50 -19.33 -18.90
CA LYS A 69 -4.91 -19.44 -18.58
C LYS A 69 -5.48 -18.06 -18.24
N PRO A 70 -6.07 -17.36 -19.23
CA PRO A 70 -6.65 -16.05 -19.02
C PRO A 70 -7.65 -16.03 -17.86
N GLY A 71 -7.51 -15.06 -16.94
CA GLY A 71 -8.39 -14.93 -15.78
C GLY A 71 -8.03 -15.85 -14.61
N HIS A 72 -6.87 -16.50 -14.62
CA HIS A 72 -6.31 -17.25 -13.49
C HIS A 72 -5.29 -16.42 -12.68
N ASP A 73 -5.46 -15.09 -12.71
CA ASP A 73 -4.52 -14.15 -12.13
C ASP A 73 -4.53 -14.20 -10.60
N GLN A 74 -3.36 -14.02 -10.01
CA GLN A 74 -3.15 -13.97 -8.56
C GLN A 74 -2.65 -12.59 -8.15
N PHE A 75 -2.72 -12.27 -6.87
CA PHE A 75 -2.10 -11.07 -6.30
C PHE A 75 -1.09 -11.44 -5.23
N VAL A 76 -0.15 -10.52 -5.00
CA VAL A 76 0.81 -10.55 -3.90
C VAL A 76 0.80 -9.18 -3.23
N TYR A 77 0.37 -9.12 -1.98
CA TYR A 77 0.61 -7.96 -1.12
C TYR A 77 1.96 -8.09 -0.47
N ARG A 78 2.82 -7.10 -0.65
CA ARG A 78 4.17 -7.06 -0.08
C ARG A 78 4.30 -5.93 0.92
N HIS A 79 4.65 -6.26 2.15
CA HIS A 79 4.98 -5.34 3.21
C HIS A 79 6.45 -4.91 3.12
N ALA A 80 6.78 -3.73 3.65
CA ALA A 80 8.15 -3.20 3.64
C ALA A 80 9.17 -4.08 4.40
N ASN A 81 8.71 -4.83 5.41
CA ASN A 81 9.54 -5.78 6.17
C ASN A 81 9.82 -7.11 5.44
N GLY A 82 9.34 -7.25 4.20
CA GLY A 82 9.51 -8.47 3.39
C GLY A 82 8.40 -9.50 3.56
N LEU A 83 7.42 -9.28 4.44
CA LEU A 83 6.25 -10.15 4.52
C LEU A 83 5.43 -10.06 3.23
N CYS A 84 5.06 -11.21 2.68
CA CYS A 84 4.15 -11.29 1.54
C CYS A 84 2.86 -12.02 1.93
N VAL A 85 1.75 -11.62 1.34
CA VAL A 85 0.43 -12.27 1.42
C VAL A 85 -0.05 -12.53 -0.01
N ILE A 86 -0.43 -13.76 -0.32
CA ILE A 86 -0.72 -14.19 -1.70
C ILE A 86 -2.16 -14.63 -1.82
N GLY A 87 -2.82 -14.30 -2.94
CA GLY A 87 -4.19 -14.75 -3.19
C GLY A 87 -4.68 -14.69 -4.62
N LEU A 88 -5.96 -14.99 -4.79
CA LEU A 88 -6.64 -14.90 -6.09
C LEU A 88 -6.95 -13.44 -6.41
N ALA A 89 -6.61 -12.97 -7.61
CA ALA A 89 -6.93 -11.62 -8.03
C ALA A 89 -8.46 -11.41 -8.04
N PRO A 90 -8.96 -10.19 -7.79
CA PRO A 90 -10.41 -9.91 -7.80
C PRO A 90 -11.13 -10.29 -9.10
N THR A 91 -10.39 -10.32 -10.22
CA THR A 91 -10.89 -10.68 -11.55
C THR A 91 -10.85 -12.18 -11.83
N HIS A 92 -10.36 -13.00 -10.90
CA HIS A 92 -10.13 -14.43 -11.09
C HIS A 92 -11.43 -15.19 -11.39
N VAL A 93 -11.36 -16.17 -12.31
CA VAL A 93 -12.52 -16.94 -12.79
C VAL A 93 -13.28 -17.66 -11.67
N ALA A 94 -12.59 -18.13 -10.63
CA ALA A 94 -13.20 -18.78 -9.45
C ALA A 94 -14.31 -17.96 -8.77
N PHE A 95 -14.26 -16.62 -8.87
CA PHE A 95 -15.27 -15.74 -8.29
C PHE A 95 -16.50 -15.53 -9.19
N LYS A 96 -16.41 -15.95 -10.46
CA LYS A 96 -17.48 -15.80 -11.46
C LYS A 96 -18.38 -17.03 -11.55
N ASP A 97 -17.94 -18.15 -11.01
CA ASP A 97 -18.72 -19.39 -11.00
C ASP A 97 -19.96 -19.26 -10.13
N GLU A 98 -21.07 -19.87 -10.58
CA GLU A 98 -22.32 -19.91 -9.83
C GLU A 98 -22.12 -20.65 -8.49
N GLY A 99 -22.41 -19.94 -7.39
CA GLY A 99 -22.17 -20.41 -6.03
C GLY A 99 -20.79 -20.08 -5.46
N GLY A 100 -19.89 -19.51 -6.26
CA GLY A 100 -18.56 -19.06 -5.83
C GLY A 100 -17.68 -20.18 -5.29
N ILE A 101 -16.75 -19.82 -4.41
CA ILE A 101 -15.83 -20.76 -3.80
C ILE A 101 -16.53 -21.60 -2.73
N THR A 102 -16.45 -22.92 -2.88
CA THR A 102 -17.13 -23.91 -2.02
C THR A 102 -16.18 -24.69 -1.11
N ALA A 103 -14.90 -24.76 -1.44
CA ALA A 103 -13.90 -25.44 -0.63
C ALA A 103 -12.49 -24.87 -0.86
N VAL A 104 -11.64 -24.98 0.18
CA VAL A 104 -10.20 -24.69 0.10
C VAL A 104 -9.44 -25.86 0.73
N ASP A 105 -8.52 -26.43 -0.03
CA ASP A 105 -7.69 -27.55 0.38
C ASP A 105 -6.21 -27.16 0.39
N PHE A 106 -5.58 -27.22 1.56
CA PHE A 106 -4.15 -26.95 1.74
C PHE A 106 -3.28 -28.21 1.55
N ASN A 107 -3.89 -29.37 1.31
CA ASN A 107 -3.17 -30.58 0.96
C ASN A 107 -2.89 -30.63 -0.53
N VAL A 108 -1.77 -30.02 -0.92
CA VAL A 108 -1.33 -29.95 -2.32
C VAL A 108 -0.08 -30.77 -2.56
N GLY A 109 -0.22 -31.82 -3.36
CA GLY A 109 0.86 -32.75 -3.70
C GLY A 109 1.03 -33.86 -2.64
N LYS A 110 2.19 -33.92 -1.99
CA LYS A 110 2.53 -34.94 -0.97
C LYS A 110 2.63 -34.38 0.45
N SER A 111 2.16 -33.15 0.68
CA SER A 111 2.36 -32.45 1.96
C SER A 111 1.21 -31.51 2.24
N ASP A 112 0.62 -31.64 3.43
CA ASP A 112 -0.40 -30.72 3.91
C ASP A 112 0.24 -29.43 4.41
N ARG A 113 -0.16 -28.29 3.82
CA ARG A 113 0.38 -26.97 4.19
C ARG A 113 -0.22 -26.42 5.48
N SER A 114 -1.37 -26.94 5.93
CA SER A 114 -2.07 -26.47 7.13
C SER A 114 -1.39 -26.86 8.45
N GLY A 115 -0.61 -27.94 8.42
CA GLY A 115 0.10 -28.46 9.59
C GLY A 115 1.45 -27.78 9.86
N PHE A 116 1.95 -26.92 8.98
CA PHE A 116 3.24 -26.26 9.21
C PHE A 116 3.12 -25.17 10.28
N LYS A 117 3.92 -25.31 11.33
CA LYS A 117 4.09 -24.30 12.36
C LYS A 117 5.54 -23.85 12.40
N VAL A 118 5.79 -22.64 11.92
CA VAL A 118 7.12 -22.02 12.02
C VAL A 118 7.33 -21.49 13.43
N THR A 119 8.50 -21.79 14.02
CA THR A 119 8.80 -21.38 15.40
C THR A 119 10.17 -20.72 15.53
N GLY A 120 10.25 -19.75 16.46
CA GLY A 120 11.49 -19.09 16.86
C GLY A 120 12.04 -18.07 15.86
N LYS A 121 12.99 -17.24 16.31
CA LYS A 121 13.64 -16.16 15.54
C LYS A 121 14.32 -16.64 14.24
N ARG A 122 14.74 -17.91 14.19
CA ARG A 122 15.37 -18.53 13.02
C ARG A 122 14.40 -19.23 12.06
N LYS A 123 13.07 -19.01 12.21
CA LYS A 123 12.02 -19.62 11.38
C LYS A 123 12.21 -21.14 11.26
N LYS A 124 12.47 -21.81 12.38
CA LYS A 124 12.79 -23.24 12.40
C LYS A 124 11.57 -24.02 11.89
N ASN A 125 11.81 -24.98 10.99
CA ASN A 125 10.80 -25.77 10.25
C ASN A 125 10.02 -25.01 9.17
N ALA A 126 10.43 -23.79 8.80
CA ALA A 126 9.82 -23.11 7.67
C ALA A 126 10.13 -23.83 6.37
N GLN A 127 9.10 -24.01 5.55
CA GLN A 127 9.25 -24.64 4.26
C GLN A 127 9.56 -23.60 3.20
N HIS A 128 10.64 -23.83 2.45
CA HIS A 128 11.00 -22.98 1.32
C HIS A 128 10.16 -23.32 0.11
N PHE A 129 9.50 -22.31 -0.45
CA PHE A 129 8.75 -22.37 -1.69
C PHE A 129 9.45 -21.58 -2.77
N GLU A 130 9.41 -22.14 -3.98
CA GLU A 130 9.69 -21.42 -5.22
C GLU A 130 8.40 -20.78 -5.75
N SER A 131 8.51 -19.78 -6.63
CA SER A 131 7.37 -19.01 -7.14
C SER A 131 6.25 -19.87 -7.78
N ASN A 132 6.58 -21.02 -8.38
CA ASN A 132 5.60 -21.91 -8.99
C ASN A 132 5.01 -22.96 -8.03
N THR A 133 5.46 -23.00 -6.78
CA THR A 133 5.02 -23.98 -5.79
C THR A 133 3.52 -23.83 -5.54
N ALA A 134 2.79 -24.95 -5.62
CA ALA A 134 1.37 -24.99 -5.27
C ALA A 134 1.20 -24.85 -3.75
N VAL A 135 0.30 -23.98 -3.33
CA VAL A 135 0.09 -23.65 -1.91
C VAL A 135 -1.24 -24.18 -1.40
N CYS A 136 -2.31 -23.96 -2.15
CA CYS A 136 -3.61 -24.56 -1.88
C CYS A 136 -4.39 -24.76 -3.19
N LYS A 137 -5.46 -25.52 -3.09
CA LYS A 137 -6.45 -25.75 -4.14
C LYS A 137 -7.75 -25.12 -3.72
N VAL A 138 -8.27 -24.20 -4.54
CA VAL A 138 -9.56 -23.56 -4.34
C VAL A 138 -10.57 -24.25 -5.25
N CYS A 139 -11.67 -24.72 -4.70
CA CYS A 139 -12.72 -25.44 -5.43
C CYS A 139 -13.97 -24.58 -5.53
N THR A 140 -14.60 -24.62 -6.70
CA THR A 140 -15.96 -24.13 -6.94
C THR A 140 -16.88 -25.33 -7.17
N ASN A 141 -18.14 -25.09 -7.52
CA ASN A 141 -19.06 -26.17 -7.90
C ASN A 141 -18.63 -26.90 -9.18
N ASN A 142 -17.95 -26.19 -10.09
CA ASN A 142 -17.70 -26.66 -11.44
C ASN A 142 -16.23 -27.03 -11.67
N ASP A 143 -15.29 -26.36 -10.99
CA ASP A 143 -13.86 -26.51 -11.27
C ASP A 143 -13.01 -26.33 -10.00
N SER A 144 -11.70 -26.45 -10.18
CA SER A 144 -10.73 -26.22 -9.12
C SER A 144 -9.44 -25.59 -9.62
N TYR A 145 -8.90 -24.69 -8.81
CA TYR A 145 -7.83 -23.78 -9.16
C TYR A 145 -6.67 -23.92 -8.18
N ILE A 146 -5.46 -24.07 -8.72
CA ILE A 146 -4.25 -24.15 -7.91
C ILE A 146 -3.72 -22.74 -7.65
N VAL A 147 -3.71 -22.35 -6.39
CA VAL A 147 -3.02 -21.13 -5.94
C VAL A 147 -1.54 -21.43 -5.82
N ARG A 148 -0.72 -20.58 -6.42
CA ARG A 148 0.73 -20.69 -6.43
C ARG A 148 1.34 -19.63 -5.54
N CYS A 149 2.61 -19.84 -5.22
CA CYS A 149 3.38 -18.99 -4.34
C CYS A 149 3.66 -17.60 -4.93
N CYS A 150 3.81 -17.49 -6.25
CA CYS A 150 4.15 -16.28 -7.03
C CYS A 150 5.51 -15.64 -6.71
N VAL A 151 6.02 -15.81 -5.49
CA VAL A 151 7.31 -15.32 -5.01
C VAL A 151 8.10 -16.45 -4.35
N LYS A 152 9.43 -16.36 -4.37
CA LYS A 152 10.29 -17.27 -3.62
C LYS A 152 10.35 -16.84 -2.16
N GLY A 153 10.19 -17.77 -1.22
CA GLY A 153 10.27 -17.45 0.21
C GLY A 153 9.94 -18.62 1.11
N SER A 154 9.88 -18.36 2.42
CA SER A 154 9.49 -19.34 3.42
C SER A 154 8.02 -19.18 3.81
N LEU A 155 7.25 -20.28 3.74
CA LEU A 155 5.88 -20.32 4.26
C LEU A 155 5.91 -20.21 5.78
N LEU A 156 5.21 -19.22 6.34
CA LEU A 156 5.07 -19.00 7.77
C LEU A 156 3.74 -19.50 8.33
N GLU A 157 2.64 -19.20 7.62
CA GLU A 157 1.28 -19.47 8.07
C GLU A 157 0.34 -19.60 6.88
N VAL A 158 -0.72 -20.40 7.04
CA VAL A 158 -1.87 -20.47 6.14
C VAL A 158 -3.15 -20.10 6.90
N ASN A 159 -4.13 -19.52 6.21
CA ASN A 159 -5.44 -19.26 6.82
C ASN A 159 -6.28 -20.54 6.96
N ASN A 160 -6.09 -21.26 8.07
CA ASN A 160 -6.83 -22.48 8.39
C ASN A 160 -8.35 -22.28 8.53
N ARG A 161 -8.82 -21.03 8.69
CA ARG A 161 -10.27 -20.75 8.73
C ARG A 161 -10.93 -21.03 7.39
N LEU A 162 -10.19 -20.91 6.28
CA LEU A 162 -10.70 -21.17 4.93
C LEU A 162 -11.11 -22.63 4.70
N ILE A 163 -10.55 -23.57 5.48
CA ILE A 163 -10.96 -24.99 5.44
C ILE A 163 -12.40 -25.14 5.96
N LYS A 164 -12.74 -24.39 7.01
CA LYS A 164 -14.06 -24.46 7.67
C LYS A 164 -15.07 -23.49 7.06
N GLN A 165 -14.59 -22.38 6.52
CA GLN A 165 -15.41 -21.26 6.02
C GLN A 165 -14.85 -20.75 4.67
N PRO A 166 -14.96 -21.53 3.58
CA PRO A 166 -14.42 -21.17 2.27
C PRO A 166 -15.08 -19.91 1.67
N GLY A 167 -16.34 -19.63 2.03
CA GLY A 167 -17.07 -18.43 1.60
C GLY A 167 -16.46 -17.09 2.07
N LEU A 168 -15.48 -17.12 2.99
CA LEU A 168 -14.70 -15.93 3.33
C LEU A 168 -13.97 -15.34 2.11
N LEU A 169 -13.59 -16.17 1.14
CA LEU A 169 -12.96 -15.70 -0.10
C LEU A 169 -13.93 -14.95 -1.01
N ASN A 170 -15.23 -15.29 -0.97
CA ASN A 170 -16.24 -14.62 -1.79
C ASN A 170 -16.59 -13.22 -1.27
N SER A 171 -16.52 -13.02 0.05
CA SER A 171 -16.85 -11.75 0.72
C SER A 171 -15.62 -10.86 0.92
N SER A 172 -14.47 -11.47 1.18
CA SER A 172 -13.19 -10.81 1.37
C SER A 172 -12.26 -11.19 0.22
N VAL A 173 -12.51 -10.60 -0.96
CA VAL A 173 -11.76 -10.82 -2.21
C VAL A 173 -10.24 -10.56 -2.06
N ARG A 174 -9.80 -10.02 -0.91
CA ARG A 174 -8.43 -9.63 -0.61
C ARG A 174 -7.70 -10.54 0.39
N ILE A 175 -8.30 -11.63 0.88
CA ILE A 175 -7.72 -12.38 2.01
C ILE A 175 -7.58 -13.89 1.71
N THR A 176 -6.42 -14.28 1.21
CA THR A 176 -5.82 -15.57 1.54
C THR A 176 -4.54 -15.26 2.31
N GLU A 177 -4.56 -15.43 3.63
CA GLU A 177 -3.35 -15.23 4.43
C GLU A 177 -2.41 -16.41 4.19
N LEU A 178 -1.41 -16.15 3.37
CA LEU A 178 -0.20 -16.94 3.26
C LEU A 178 0.94 -16.01 3.62
N LEU A 179 1.34 -16.00 4.89
CA LEU A 179 2.47 -15.20 5.33
C LEU A 179 3.75 -15.83 4.79
N MET A 180 4.44 -15.10 3.95
CA MET A 180 5.73 -15.51 3.41
C MET A 180 6.80 -14.50 3.78
N SER A 181 8.04 -14.96 3.94
CA SER A 181 9.17 -14.14 4.39
C SER A 181 10.52 -14.65 3.92
#